data_AF-A0A0V1PPY2-F1
#
_entry.id   AF-A0A0V1PPY2-F1
#
_cell.length_a   1.000
_cell.length_b   1.000
_cell.length_c   1.000
_cell.angle_alpha   90.00
_cell.angle_beta   90.00
_cell.angle_gamma   90.00
#
_symmetry.space_group_name_H-M   'P 1'
#
loop_
_entity.id
_entity.type
_entity.pdbx_description
1 polymer ?
#
loop_
_entity_poly.entity_id
_entity_poly.type
_entity_poly.pdbx_seq_one_letter_code
_entity_poly.pdbx_strand_id
1 'polypeptide(L)'
;MLGWCRWINYLDPVGYAFEALIANEFHGRNFDCAQFVPSGPGYPTSGDSIVCSVVGASTGSNIVNGDDYINQSFEYYFSHRWRNWGIIVAFVLFFLFVHIIICEYNKGAMQKGEILLFQRSALKKNRLKRKDIESGNIEKVDPEFNNEKMSDSDMDKLPSSGDIFHWRKLTYQVKIKSEDRVILND
;
A
#
# COMPACT_ATOMS: atom_id res chain seq x y z
N MET A 1 -1.50 14.92 31.99
CA MET A 1 -0.56 15.32 30.92
C MET A 1 0.02 16.69 31.26
N LEU A 2 1.30 16.95 30.98
CA LEU A 2 1.84 18.31 31.09
C LEU A 2 1.11 19.20 30.06
N GLY A 3 0.72 20.42 30.47
CA GLY A 3 -0.16 21.28 29.67
C GLY A 3 0.35 21.60 28.27
N TRP A 4 1.66 21.66 28.08
CA TRP A 4 2.30 21.97 26.79
C TRP A 4 2.16 20.85 25.74
N CYS A 5 1.92 19.60 26.13
CA CYS A 5 1.69 18.49 25.20
C CYS A 5 0.20 18.28 24.87
N ARG A 6 -0.72 19.06 25.49
CA ARG A 6 -2.17 18.86 25.32
C ARG A 6 -2.62 19.01 23.86
N TRP A 7 -1.94 19.87 23.08
CA TRP A 7 -2.30 20.12 21.68
C TRP A 7 -2.08 18.90 20.78
N ILE A 8 -1.12 18.03 21.09
CA ILE A 8 -0.82 16.82 20.31
C ILE A 8 -2.03 15.86 20.31
N ASN A 9 -2.81 15.85 21.39
CA ASN A 9 -4.01 15.04 21.48
C ASN A 9 -5.05 15.44 20.41
N TYR A 10 -5.12 16.73 20.05
CA TYR A 10 -6.04 17.20 19.00
C TYR A 10 -5.62 16.78 17.58
N LEU A 11 -4.39 16.31 17.38
CA LEU A 11 -3.87 15.82 16.11
C LEU A 11 -4.10 14.33 15.91
N ASP A 12 -4.48 13.59 16.95
CA ASP A 12 -4.65 12.15 16.89
C ASP A 12 -6.07 11.76 16.41
N PRO A 13 -6.25 11.28 15.17
CA PRO A 13 -7.56 10.86 14.67
C PRO A 13 -8.08 9.61 15.42
N VAL A 14 -7.21 8.81 16.03
CA VAL A 14 -7.59 7.61 16.79
C VAL A 14 -8.28 8.00 18.09
N GLY A 15 -7.82 9.05 18.75
CA GLY A 15 -8.47 9.61 19.95
C GLY A 15 -9.92 10.00 19.71
N TYR A 16 -10.21 10.71 18.61
CA TYR A 16 -11.58 11.07 18.24
C TYR A 16 -12.45 9.84 17.91
N ALA A 17 -11.86 8.82 17.28
CA ALA A 17 -12.57 7.58 16.96
C ALA A 17 -12.93 6.81 18.23
N PHE A 18 -11.99 6.72 19.17
CA PHE A 18 -12.20 6.08 20.47
C PHE A 18 -13.29 6.79 21.28
N GLU A 19 -13.24 8.12 21.38
CA GLU A 19 -14.28 8.91 22.06
C GLU A 19 -15.67 8.66 21.44
N ALA A 20 -15.77 8.65 20.10
CA ALA A 20 -17.05 8.43 19.41
C ALA A 20 -17.59 7.00 19.62
N LEU A 21 -16.73 5.98 19.60
CA LEU A 21 -17.12 4.58 19.79
C LEU A 21 -17.52 4.29 21.23
N ILE A 22 -16.70 4.70 22.20
CA ILE A 22 -16.98 4.52 23.63
C ILE A 22 -18.26 5.26 24.00
N ALA A 23 -18.42 6.52 23.57
CA ALA A 23 -19.63 7.28 23.85
C ALA A 23 -20.87 6.69 23.19
N ASN A 24 -20.74 5.93 22.09
CA ASN A 24 -21.88 5.25 21.47
C ASN A 24 -22.23 3.94 22.19
N GLU A 25 -21.24 3.15 22.61
CA GLU A 25 -21.48 1.85 23.26
C GLU A 25 -21.99 1.98 24.70
N PHE A 26 -21.48 2.95 25.45
CA PHE A 26 -21.83 3.14 26.85
C PHE A 26 -23.11 3.96 27.05
N HIS A 27 -23.62 4.61 26.00
CA HIS A 27 -24.81 5.45 26.10
C HIS A 27 -26.06 4.65 26.43
N GLY A 28 -26.78 5.07 27.49
CA GLY A 28 -28.01 4.42 27.93
C GLY A 28 -27.83 2.97 28.40
N ARG A 29 -26.60 2.54 28.71
CA ARG A 29 -26.33 1.21 29.29
C ARG A 29 -26.05 1.30 30.77
N ASN A 30 -26.59 0.33 31.49
CA ASN A 30 -26.44 0.18 32.93
C ASN A 30 -25.61 -1.07 33.21
N PHE A 31 -24.63 -0.94 34.10
CA PHE A 31 -23.74 -2.03 34.49
C PHE A 31 -23.97 -2.38 35.96
N ASP A 32 -24.17 -3.67 36.24
CA ASP A 32 -24.26 -4.16 37.61
C ASP A 32 -22.90 -4.08 38.29
N CYS A 33 -22.88 -3.61 39.52
CA CYS A 33 -21.65 -3.46 40.28
C CYS A 33 -21.11 -4.83 40.73
N ALA A 34 -19.83 -5.07 40.43
CA ALA A 34 -19.15 -6.31 40.84
C ALA A 34 -18.54 -6.24 42.26
N GLN A 35 -18.11 -5.06 42.71
CA GLN A 35 -17.39 -4.87 43.98
C GLN A 35 -17.87 -3.61 44.69
N PHE A 36 -18.33 -3.79 45.93
CA PHE A 36 -18.82 -2.71 46.79
C PHE A 36 -17.76 -2.32 47.83
N VAL A 37 -17.71 -1.04 48.15
CA VAL A 37 -16.84 -0.46 49.18
C VAL A 37 -17.73 0.28 50.19
N PRO A 38 -17.54 0.07 51.51
CA PRO A 38 -16.55 -0.80 52.16
C PRO A 38 -16.92 -2.30 52.11
N SER A 39 -15.91 -3.16 51.99
CA SER A 39 -16.04 -4.62 51.99
C SER A 39 -15.33 -5.22 53.22
N GLY A 40 -16.00 -6.08 53.97
CA GLY A 40 -15.38 -6.82 55.08
C GLY A 40 -16.38 -7.29 56.15
N PRO A 41 -15.95 -8.15 57.09
CA PRO A 41 -16.80 -8.62 58.18
C PRO A 41 -17.21 -7.45 59.08
N GLY A 42 -18.52 -7.28 59.26
CA GLY A 42 -19.11 -6.18 60.06
C GLY A 42 -19.60 -4.97 59.25
N TYR A 43 -19.35 -4.92 57.94
CA TYR A 43 -19.93 -3.89 57.07
C TYR A 43 -21.28 -4.33 56.48
N PRO A 44 -22.25 -3.40 56.32
CA PRO A 44 -23.52 -3.70 55.69
C PRO A 44 -23.33 -4.04 54.21
N THR A 45 -23.96 -5.12 53.74
CA THR A 45 -23.95 -5.55 52.33
C THR A 45 -25.02 -4.87 51.48
N SER A 46 -25.89 -4.06 52.09
CA SER A 46 -26.99 -3.34 51.45
C SER A 46 -27.30 -2.06 52.22
N GLY A 47 -27.57 -0.95 51.54
CA GLY A 47 -27.98 0.32 52.13
C GLY A 47 -27.33 1.53 51.48
N ASP A 48 -27.65 2.74 51.96
CA ASP A 48 -27.12 3.99 51.37
C ASP A 48 -25.65 4.25 51.70
N SER A 49 -25.08 3.48 52.64
CA SER A 49 -23.69 3.60 53.10
C SER A 49 -22.69 2.75 52.31
N ILE A 50 -23.10 2.14 51.20
CA ILE A 50 -22.23 1.40 50.28
C ILE A 50 -22.17 2.08 48.91
N VAL A 51 -21.02 1.98 48.25
CA VAL A 51 -20.82 2.51 46.89
C VAL A 51 -20.03 1.51 46.05
N CYS A 52 -20.27 1.48 44.75
CA CYS A 52 -19.45 0.68 43.84
C CYS A 52 -18.03 1.26 43.76
N SER A 53 -17.00 0.41 43.64
CA SER A 53 -15.60 0.85 43.52
C SER A 53 -15.25 1.50 42.17
N VAL A 54 -16.24 1.69 41.30
CA VAL A 54 -16.07 2.16 39.92
C VAL A 54 -16.41 3.66 39.84
N VAL A 55 -15.67 4.40 39.02
CA VAL A 55 -15.92 5.82 38.75
C VAL A 55 -17.32 6.00 38.15
N GLY A 56 -18.05 7.06 38.52
CA GLY A 56 -19.43 7.27 38.05
C GLY A 56 -20.51 6.54 38.85
N ALA A 57 -20.16 5.83 39.94
CA ALA A 57 -21.12 5.18 40.81
C ALA A 57 -21.78 6.16 41.79
N SER A 58 -23.09 6.00 42.02
CA SER A 58 -23.83 6.71 43.06
C SER A 58 -23.94 5.88 44.35
N THR A 59 -23.97 6.56 45.50
CA THR A 59 -24.12 5.92 46.82
C THR A 59 -25.47 5.21 46.93
N GLY A 60 -25.48 3.98 47.45
CA GLY A 60 -26.67 3.16 47.61
C GLY A 60 -27.19 2.51 46.32
N SER A 61 -26.58 2.80 45.16
CA SER A 61 -26.94 2.16 43.89
C SER A 61 -26.08 0.92 43.63
N ASN A 62 -26.73 -0.17 43.24
CA ASN A 62 -26.05 -1.38 42.74
C ASN A 62 -25.74 -1.30 41.24
N ILE A 63 -26.15 -0.22 40.58
CA ILE A 63 -26.07 -0.02 39.14
C ILE A 63 -25.22 1.22 38.87
N VAL A 64 -24.31 1.10 37.91
CA VAL A 64 -23.49 2.19 37.38
C VAL A 64 -23.97 2.54 35.98
N ASN A 65 -24.31 3.81 35.77
CA ASN A 65 -24.68 4.30 34.45
C ASN A 65 -23.41 4.47 33.59
N GLY A 66 -23.43 3.92 32.38
CA GLY A 66 -22.35 4.05 31.42
C GLY A 66 -22.05 5.50 31.03
N ASP A 67 -23.07 6.36 30.94
CA ASP A 67 -22.91 7.79 30.63
C ASP A 67 -22.14 8.53 31.74
N ASP A 68 -22.41 8.21 33.01
CA ASP A 68 -21.71 8.81 34.15
C ASP A 68 -20.27 8.31 34.26
N TYR A 69 -20.04 7.03 33.95
CA TYR A 69 -18.70 6.44 33.90
C TYR A 69 -17.81 7.12 32.86
N ILE A 70 -18.27 7.29 31.61
CA ILE A 70 -17.46 7.89 30.53
C ILE A 70 -17.23 9.38 30.77
N ASN A 71 -18.21 10.09 31.32
CA ASN A 71 -18.11 11.52 31.60
C ASN A 71 -17.09 11.78 32.72
N GLN A 72 -17.17 11.06 33.83
CA GLN A 72 -16.25 11.27 34.97
C GLN A 72 -14.85 10.70 34.73
N SER A 73 -14.71 9.63 33.93
CA SER A 73 -13.41 9.00 33.68
C SER A 73 -12.61 9.68 32.57
N PHE A 74 -13.30 10.13 31.51
CA PHE A 74 -12.64 10.61 30.28
C PHE A 74 -13.12 11.99 29.82
N GLU A 75 -14.10 12.60 30.49
CA GLU A 75 -14.77 13.84 30.05
C GLU A 75 -15.41 13.71 28.65
N TYR A 76 -15.90 12.51 28.32
CA TYR A 76 -16.53 12.20 27.04
C TYR A 76 -18.05 12.33 27.10
N TYR A 77 -18.62 12.90 26.04
CA TYR A 77 -20.05 13.18 25.95
C TYR A 77 -20.67 12.60 24.68
N PHE A 78 -21.87 12.02 24.81
CA PHE A 78 -22.63 11.48 23.68
C PHE A 78 -22.95 12.54 22.59
N SER A 79 -22.96 13.82 22.96
CA SER A 79 -23.15 14.93 22.03
C SER A 79 -21.97 15.12 21.06
N HIS A 80 -20.77 14.64 21.41
CA HIS A 80 -19.56 14.82 20.62
C HIS A 80 -19.40 13.81 19.48
N ARG A 81 -20.20 12.74 19.45
CA ARG A 81 -20.09 11.65 18.46
C ARG A 81 -20.08 12.12 17.00
N TRP A 82 -20.97 13.05 16.65
CA TRP A 82 -21.12 13.54 15.28
C TRP A 82 -20.02 14.53 14.88
N ARG A 83 -19.59 15.38 15.84
CA ARG A 83 -18.45 16.27 15.65
C ARG A 83 -17.18 15.44 15.39
N ASN A 84 -16.93 14.45 16.24
CA ASN A 84 -15.74 13.60 16.16
C ASN A 84 -15.73 12.75 14.88
N TRP A 85 -16.88 12.19 14.49
CA TRP A 85 -17.01 11.50 13.21
C TRP A 85 -16.69 12.42 12.02
N GLY A 86 -17.21 13.65 12.01
CA GLY A 86 -16.91 14.64 10.99
C GLY A 86 -15.43 15.03 10.92
N ILE A 87 -14.77 15.18 12.08
CA ILE A 87 -13.33 15.47 12.16
C ILE A 87 -12.51 14.33 11.53
N ILE A 88 -12.86 13.07 11.80
CA ILE A 88 -12.17 11.92 11.20
C ILE A 88 -12.32 11.92 9.68
N VAL A 89 -13.53 12.16 9.18
CA VAL A 89 -13.77 12.26 7.73
C VAL A 89 -12.96 13.41 7.12
N ALA A 90 -12.88 14.56 7.79
CA ALA A 90 -12.06 15.68 7.34
C ALA A 90 -10.57 15.34 7.28
N PHE A 91 -10.03 14.63 8.27
CA PHE A 91 -8.65 14.12 8.24
C PHE A 91 -8.42 13.17 7.06
N VAL A 92 -9.34 12.23 6.81
CA VAL A 92 -9.24 11.30 5.68
C VAL A 92 -9.18 12.06 4.35
N LEU A 93 -10.10 13.01 4.13
CA LEU A 93 -10.12 13.81 2.91
C LEU A 93 -8.88 14.69 2.77
N PHE A 94 -8.42 15.31 3.87
CA PHE A 94 -7.22 16.13 3.89
C PHE A 94 -5.97 15.31 3.52
N PHE A 95 -5.74 14.18 4.20
CA PHE A 95 -4.59 13.32 3.91
C PHE A 95 -4.67 12.70 2.52
N LEU A 96 -5.87 12.37 2.04
CA LEU A 96 -6.08 11.91 0.67
C LEU A 96 -5.69 12.99 -0.35
N PHE A 97 -6.12 14.24 -0.13
CA PHE A 97 -5.79 15.35 -1.02
C PHE A 97 -4.27 15.65 -1.03
N VAL A 98 -3.66 15.70 0.16
CA VAL A 98 -2.21 15.86 0.31
C VAL A 98 -1.47 14.70 -0.36
N HIS A 99 -1.95 13.46 -0.21
CA HIS A 99 -1.36 12.30 -0.86
C HIS A 99 -1.42 12.41 -2.39
N ILE A 100 -2.58 12.79 -2.96
CA ILE A 100 -2.71 12.99 -4.42
C ILE A 100 -1.74 14.06 -4.91
N ILE A 101 -1.66 15.19 -4.21
CA ILE A 101 -0.73 16.28 -4.53
C ILE A 101 0.72 15.77 -4.54
N ILE A 102 1.14 15.09 -3.46
CA ILE A 102 2.50 14.57 -3.35
C ILE A 102 2.79 13.56 -4.47
N CYS A 103 1.84 12.67 -4.79
CA CYS A 103 1.98 11.73 -5.90
C CYS A 103 2.08 12.43 -7.26
N GLU A 104 1.35 13.53 -7.48
CA GLU A 104 1.42 14.30 -8.72
C GLU A 104 2.73 15.07 -8.86
N TYR A 105 3.26 15.64 -7.77
CA TYR A 105 4.56 16.30 -7.79
C TYR A 105 5.71 15.29 -7.88
N ASN A 106 5.58 14.13 -7.24
CA ASN A 106 6.61 13.09 -7.21
C ASN A 106 6.48 12.07 -8.34
N LYS A 107 6.27 12.54 -9.58
CA LYS A 107 6.32 11.71 -10.80
C LYS A 107 7.69 11.03 -11.02
N GLY A 108 8.71 11.41 -10.23
CA GLY A 108 10.08 10.90 -10.33
C GLY A 108 10.24 9.40 -10.05
N ALA A 109 9.25 8.77 -9.41
CA ALA A 109 9.24 7.34 -9.13
C ALA A 109 8.13 6.58 -9.88
N MET A 110 7.60 7.11 -10.98
CA MET A 110 7.08 6.22 -12.02
C MET A 110 8.28 5.40 -12.48
N GLN A 111 8.49 4.24 -11.85
CA GLN A 111 9.28 3.15 -12.39
C GLN A 111 8.87 3.11 -13.85
N LYS A 112 9.80 3.45 -14.74
CA LYS A 112 9.67 3.18 -16.16
C LYS A 112 9.52 1.67 -16.21
N GLY A 113 8.28 1.18 -16.05
CA GLY A 113 7.93 -0.16 -16.40
C GLY A 113 8.42 -0.24 -17.83
N GLU A 114 9.47 -1.02 -18.03
CA GLU A 114 9.99 -1.30 -19.34
C GLU A 114 8.83 -2.00 -20.05
N ILE A 115 7.99 -1.19 -20.68
CA ILE A 115 6.91 -1.66 -21.53
C ILE A 115 7.68 -2.28 -22.69
N LEU A 116 7.86 -3.60 -22.61
CA LEU A 116 8.40 -4.42 -23.68
C LEU A 116 7.39 -4.35 -24.84
N LEU A 117 7.52 -3.30 -25.66
CA LEU A 117 6.82 -3.17 -26.93
C LEU A 117 7.41 -4.20 -27.89
N PHE A 118 6.86 -5.41 -27.87
CA PHE A 118 7.13 -6.38 -28.93
C PHE A 118 6.53 -5.85 -30.24
N GLN A 119 7.37 -5.24 -31.07
CA GLN A 119 6.95 -4.76 -32.38
C GLN A 119 6.51 -5.96 -33.24
N ARG A 120 5.21 -6.02 -33.58
CA ARG A 120 4.62 -7.14 -34.34
C ARG A 120 5.33 -7.43 -35.67
N SER A 121 5.95 -6.44 -36.30
CA SER A 121 6.77 -6.64 -37.52
C SER A 121 8.05 -7.43 -37.25
N ALA A 122 8.69 -7.28 -36.09
CA ALA A 122 9.86 -8.07 -35.72
C ALA A 122 9.48 -9.53 -35.45
N LEU A 123 8.31 -9.77 -34.85
CA LEU A 123 7.74 -11.12 -34.70
C LEU A 123 7.36 -11.75 -36.05
N LYS A 124 6.82 -10.97 -37.01
CA LYS A 124 6.51 -11.47 -38.36
C LYS A 124 7.80 -11.81 -39.14
N LYS A 125 8.85 -11.00 -38.99
CA LYS A 125 10.17 -11.23 -39.60
C LYS A 125 10.92 -12.41 -38.95
N ASN A 126 10.79 -12.60 -37.64
CA ASN A 126 11.32 -13.77 -36.94
C ASN A 126 10.50 -15.04 -37.17
N ARG A 127 9.19 -14.95 -37.42
CA ARG A 127 8.35 -16.07 -37.85
C ARG A 127 8.61 -16.46 -39.31
N LEU A 128 8.98 -15.50 -40.17
CA LEU A 128 9.47 -15.75 -41.53
C LEU A 128 10.90 -16.30 -41.55
N LYS A 129 11.76 -15.92 -40.59
CA LYS A 129 13.12 -16.46 -40.42
C LYS A 129 13.19 -17.81 -39.69
N ARG A 130 12.23 -18.12 -38.82
CA ARG A 130 12.05 -19.45 -38.19
C ARG A 130 11.12 -20.33 -39.04
N LYS A 131 11.43 -20.49 -40.33
CA LYS A 131 11.10 -21.74 -41.02
C LYS A 131 12.25 -22.69 -40.71
N ASP A 132 12.24 -23.15 -39.47
CA ASP A 132 13.21 -24.09 -38.93
C ASP A 132 12.98 -25.46 -39.59
N ILE A 133 14.06 -26.14 -39.93
CA ILE A 133 14.08 -27.39 -40.70
C ILE A 133 13.56 -28.58 -39.86
N GLU A 134 13.33 -28.37 -38.55
CA GLU A 134 12.86 -29.37 -37.57
C GLU A 134 11.33 -29.44 -37.39
N SER A 135 10.52 -28.67 -38.13
CA SER A 135 9.06 -28.84 -38.09
C SER A 135 8.64 -30.03 -38.96
N GLY A 136 8.69 -31.23 -38.39
CA GLY A 136 8.31 -32.48 -39.01
C GLY A 136 6.97 -32.41 -39.77
N ASN A 137 6.97 -33.06 -40.93
CA ASN A 137 5.81 -33.26 -41.81
C ASN A 137 4.61 -33.80 -41.01
N ILE A 138 3.58 -32.98 -40.84
CA ILE A 138 2.23 -33.50 -40.67
C ILE A 138 1.65 -33.53 -42.08
N GLU A 139 1.61 -34.75 -42.63
CA GLU A 139 1.05 -35.09 -43.93
C GLU A 139 -0.34 -34.46 -44.09
N LYS A 140 -0.47 -33.61 -45.10
CA LYS A 140 -1.73 -33.45 -45.82
C LYS A 140 -1.47 -33.95 -47.23
N VAL A 141 -1.98 -35.14 -47.47
CA VAL A 141 -2.04 -35.79 -48.79
C VAL A 141 -2.93 -34.94 -49.68
N ASP A 142 -2.41 -34.47 -50.81
CA ASP A 142 -3.22 -33.98 -51.94
C ASP A 142 -2.90 -34.84 -53.17
N PRO A 143 -3.90 -35.21 -54.00
CA PRO A 143 -3.67 -36.05 -55.16
C PRO A 143 -3.28 -35.23 -56.40
N GLU A 144 -2.22 -35.72 -57.03
CA GLU A 144 -2.05 -35.88 -58.49
C GLU A 144 -1.77 -34.68 -59.44
N PHE A 145 -0.61 -34.84 -60.10
CA PHE A 145 -0.28 -34.66 -61.53
C PHE A 145 0.74 -33.58 -61.97
N ASN A 146 1.86 -34.14 -62.46
CA ASN A 146 2.71 -33.77 -63.59
C ASN A 146 3.86 -32.74 -63.48
N ASN A 147 5.05 -33.34 -63.67
CA ASN A 147 6.09 -33.02 -64.64
C ASN A 147 7.30 -32.15 -64.25
N GLU A 148 8.40 -32.90 -64.10
CA GLU A 148 9.67 -32.76 -64.85
C GLU A 148 10.73 -31.72 -64.43
N LYS A 149 11.85 -32.32 -63.96
CA LYS A 149 13.24 -32.18 -64.42
C LYS A 149 14.18 -31.12 -63.82
N MET A 150 15.42 -31.63 -63.64
CA MET A 150 16.74 -30.99 -63.67
C MET A 150 17.17 -30.27 -62.38
N SER A 151 18.06 -30.86 -61.55
CA SER A 151 19.54 -30.89 -61.66
C SER A 151 20.14 -29.48 -61.76
N ASP A 152 21.24 -29.13 -61.13
CA ASP A 152 22.41 -29.87 -60.67
C ASP A 152 23.17 -28.96 -59.68
N SER A 153 24.09 -29.54 -58.93
CA SER A 153 25.36 -28.98 -58.45
C SER A 153 25.44 -27.47 -58.13
N ASP A 154 25.70 -27.13 -56.87
CA ASP A 154 27.10 -26.87 -56.50
C ASP A 154 27.24 -26.60 -55.00
N MET A 155 28.19 -27.33 -54.42
CA MET A 155 28.75 -27.09 -53.11
C MET A 155 29.60 -25.80 -53.14
N ASP A 156 29.74 -25.22 -51.94
CA ASP A 156 30.73 -24.23 -51.55
C ASP A 156 30.53 -22.77 -51.99
N LYS A 157 29.91 -22.03 -51.06
CA LYS A 157 30.55 -20.86 -50.44
C LYS A 157 30.01 -20.66 -49.03
N LEU A 158 30.86 -20.95 -48.05
CA LEU A 158 30.72 -20.54 -46.66
C LEU A 158 30.32 -19.06 -46.59
N PRO A 159 29.31 -18.68 -45.77
CA PRO A 159 28.90 -17.28 -45.68
C PRO A 159 30.02 -16.46 -45.06
N SER A 160 30.49 -15.46 -45.82
CA SER A 160 31.44 -14.45 -45.38
C SER A 160 31.02 -13.90 -44.01
N SER A 161 31.92 -14.02 -43.03
CA SER A 161 31.78 -13.49 -41.68
C SER A 161 31.20 -12.07 -41.71
N GLY A 162 30.00 -11.91 -41.14
CA GLY A 162 29.35 -10.61 -41.02
C GLY A 162 30.23 -9.65 -40.23
N ASP A 163 30.24 -8.39 -40.67
CA ASP A 163 31.08 -7.29 -40.19
C ASP A 163 31.42 -7.39 -38.70
N ILE A 164 32.70 -7.65 -38.42
CA ILE A 164 33.26 -7.64 -37.06
C ILE A 164 33.39 -6.18 -36.64
N PHE A 165 32.42 -5.74 -35.84
CA PHE A 165 32.50 -4.45 -35.16
C PHE A 165 33.63 -4.49 -34.13
N HIS A 166 34.70 -3.75 -34.40
CA HIS A 166 35.81 -3.52 -33.46
C HIS A 166 36.07 -2.02 -33.32
N TRP A 167 36.41 -1.61 -32.10
CA TRP A 167 36.78 -0.23 -31.82
C TRP A 167 38.25 -0.01 -32.23
N ARG A 168 38.52 1.03 -33.03
CA ARG A 168 39.88 1.50 -33.34
C ARG A 168 40.01 2.93 -32.85
N LYS A 169 41.05 3.20 -32.05
CA LYS A 169 41.39 4.53 -31.53
C LYS A 169 40.26 5.18 -30.73
N LEU A 170 39.86 4.51 -29.65
CA LEU A 170 38.82 5.03 -28.76
C LEU A 170 39.45 6.01 -27.77
N THR A 171 39.02 7.27 -27.79
CA THR A 171 39.38 8.24 -26.76
C THR A 171 38.20 8.46 -25.82
N TYR A 172 38.42 8.24 -24.54
CA TYR A 172 37.39 8.44 -23.51
C TYR A 172 37.80 9.59 -22.58
N GLN A 173 36.97 10.62 -22.50
CA GLN A 173 37.21 11.82 -21.69
C GLN A 173 36.08 12.01 -20.69
N VAL A 174 36.45 12.34 -19.45
CA VAL A 174 35.51 12.62 -18.37
C VAL A 174 35.83 13.97 -17.77
N LYS A 175 34.80 14.80 -17.64
CA LYS A 175 34.89 16.13 -17.05
C LYS A 175 34.79 16.05 -15.54
N ILE A 176 35.86 16.42 -14.83
CA ILE A 176 35.87 16.48 -13.36
C ILE A 176 36.05 17.93 -12.93
N LYS A 177 35.00 18.49 -12.32
CA LYS A 177 34.92 19.90 -11.93
C LYS A 177 35.13 20.83 -13.12
N SER A 178 36.35 21.36 -13.29
CA SER A 178 36.68 22.34 -14.33
C SER A 178 37.76 21.87 -15.32
N GLU A 179 38.26 20.65 -15.18
CA GLU A 179 39.26 20.07 -16.10
C GLU A 179 38.71 18.81 -16.77
N ASP A 180 39.01 18.68 -18.06
CA ASP A 180 38.71 17.47 -18.84
C ASP A 180 39.90 16.52 -18.76
N ARG A 181 39.66 15.30 -18.23
CA ARG A 181 40.70 14.26 -18.13
C ARG A 181 40.44 13.15 -19.12
N VAL A 182 41.46 12.83 -19.91
CA VAL A 182 41.46 11.70 -20.84
C VAL A 182 41.82 10.44 -20.06
N ILE A 183 40.89 9.50 -19.98
CA ILE A 183 41.05 8.25 -19.22
C ILE A 183 41.53 7.12 -20.14
N LEU A 184 41.11 7.13 -21.40
CA LEU A 184 41.58 6.17 -22.41
C LEU A 184 42.08 6.94 -23.63
N ASN A 185 43.30 6.67 -24.06
CA ASN A 185 43.90 7.22 -25.27
C ASN A 185 44.76 6.12 -25.91
N ASP A 186 44.32 5.61 -27.05
CA ASP A 186 44.91 4.46 -27.76
C ASP A 186 45.00 4.76 -29.27
#